data_AF-A0A6G6YP53-F1
#
_entry.id   AF-A0A6G6YP53-F1
#
_cell.length_a   1.000
_cell.length_b   1.000
_cell.length_c   1.000
_cell.angle_alpha   90.00
_cell.angle_beta   90.00
_cell.angle_gamma   90.00
#
_symmetry.space_group_name_H-M   'P 1'
#
loop_
_entity.id
_entity.type
_entity.pdbx_description
1 polymer ?
#
loop_
_entity_poly.entity_id
_entity_poly.type
_entity_poly.pdbx_seq_one_letter_code
_entity_poly.pdbx_strand_id
1 'polypeptide(L)'
;MWRSPKGVVQKKGLTDEKAARMLEGFRAGGSSLRPHHVSSTKFKAYCDAHPTYAAEVIPLLAANRKAADKRKGAGRSERQTCKRGHSLVDAYIHVSPEGWVMRNCRTCHQLRINNIKPLDPAKLLQVKTMLLAKKSVAEIIGQHLRGKKRPVIVNSTLFYNARKADPSFDRFVKQQIAESNSRAQKLRWSILRAREATQQQRDEANDYHAIRAMIPRAIPDPDEIVSRIFEEILSGNLARADVAKRVQFYVKERERLFPTKYRKFGDSLLLSLDEQLFDDGAATRLDTVSRGLWD
;
A
#
# COMPACT_ATOMS: atom_id res chain seq x y z
N MET A 1 -0.12 -3.07 -59.23
CA MET A 1 0.70 -4.28 -58.95
C MET A 1 1.72 -4.41 -60.09
N TRP A 2 2.99 -4.10 -59.86
CA TRP A 2 4.05 -4.36 -60.84
C TRP A 2 4.45 -5.84 -60.73
N ARG A 3 4.20 -6.64 -61.78
CA ARG A 3 4.69 -8.02 -61.87
C ARG A 3 6.05 -7.99 -62.55
N SER A 4 7.11 -8.39 -61.84
CA SER A 4 8.44 -8.53 -62.44
C SER A 4 8.41 -9.57 -63.58
N PRO A 5 9.14 -9.35 -64.69
CA PRO A 5 9.22 -10.29 -65.80
C PRO A 5 9.73 -11.65 -65.33
N LYS A 6 9.03 -12.71 -65.72
CA LYS A 6 9.41 -14.10 -65.43
C LYS A 6 10.69 -14.42 -66.22
N GLY A 7 11.75 -14.85 -65.55
CA GLY A 7 12.99 -15.32 -66.18
C GLY A 7 14.27 -14.62 -65.73
N VAL A 8 14.20 -13.49 -65.02
CA VAL A 8 15.40 -12.89 -64.42
C VAL A 8 15.74 -13.63 -63.14
N VAL A 9 16.74 -14.52 -63.20
CA VAL A 9 17.35 -15.14 -62.02
C VAL A 9 17.98 -14.02 -61.19
N GLN A 10 17.28 -13.57 -60.14
CA GLN A 10 17.86 -12.60 -59.22
C GLN A 10 19.10 -13.23 -58.59
N LYS A 11 20.28 -12.63 -58.82
CA LYS A 11 21.53 -13.04 -58.16
C LYS A 11 21.27 -13.17 -56.65
N LYS A 12 21.65 -14.30 -56.07
CA LYS A 12 21.52 -14.57 -54.63
C LYS A 12 22.51 -13.67 -53.87
N GLY A 13 22.11 -12.44 -53.56
CA GLY A 13 22.94 -11.52 -52.78
C GLY A 13 22.53 -10.05 -52.92
N LEU A 14 23.08 -9.21 -52.06
CA LEU A 14 23.10 -7.76 -52.25
C LEU A 14 24.26 -7.43 -53.19
N THR A 15 24.01 -6.71 -54.28
CA THR A 15 25.06 -6.29 -55.23
C THR A 15 25.72 -5.00 -54.75
N ASP A 16 26.99 -4.79 -55.12
CA ASP A 16 27.76 -3.61 -54.71
C ASP A 16 27.13 -2.30 -55.17
N GLU A 17 26.61 -2.25 -56.40
CA GLU A 17 25.85 -1.10 -56.92
C GLU A 17 24.61 -0.77 -56.07
N LYS A 18 23.97 -1.80 -55.52
CA LYS A 18 22.80 -1.63 -54.65
C LYS A 18 23.22 -1.22 -53.25
N ALA A 19 24.35 -1.73 -52.76
CA ALA A 19 24.95 -1.31 -51.50
C ALA A 19 25.40 0.17 -51.56
N ALA A 20 26.02 0.62 -52.65
CA ALA A 20 26.39 2.02 -52.85
C ALA A 20 25.17 2.95 -52.80
N ARG A 21 24.08 2.63 -53.52
CA ARG A 21 22.82 3.39 -53.46
C ARG A 21 22.18 3.39 -52.06
N MET A 22 22.34 2.29 -51.31
CA MET A 22 21.87 2.23 -49.92
C MET A 22 22.69 3.16 -49.03
N LEU A 23 24.01 3.16 -49.17
CA LEU A 23 24.91 4.03 -48.43
C LEU A 23 24.60 5.52 -48.68
N GLU A 24 24.37 5.92 -49.93
CA GLU A 24 23.90 7.27 -50.27
C GLU A 24 22.57 7.61 -49.57
N GLY A 25 21.61 6.68 -49.59
CA GLY A 25 20.34 6.83 -48.88
C GLY A 25 20.51 6.97 -47.36
N PHE A 26 21.48 6.27 -46.77
CA PHE A 26 21.79 6.39 -45.35
C PHE A 26 22.50 7.71 -45.03
N ARG A 27 23.43 8.16 -45.86
CA ARG A 27 24.06 9.49 -45.71
C ARG A 27 23.03 10.63 -45.83
N ALA A 28 22.00 10.46 -46.66
CA ALA A 28 20.87 11.38 -46.78
C ALA A 28 19.86 11.32 -45.61
N GLY A 29 20.12 10.54 -44.55
CA GLY A 29 19.25 10.45 -43.37
C GLY A 29 18.11 9.43 -43.47
N GLY A 30 18.13 8.56 -44.48
CA GLY A 30 17.21 7.43 -44.62
C GLY A 30 17.41 6.40 -43.51
N SER A 31 16.34 6.02 -42.82
CA SER A 31 16.43 5.24 -41.58
C SER A 31 16.15 3.73 -41.72
N SER A 32 15.87 3.22 -42.93
CA SER A 32 15.44 1.83 -43.07
C SER A 32 15.87 1.15 -44.37
N LEU A 33 15.97 -0.18 -44.32
CA LEU A 33 16.23 -1.06 -45.46
C LEU A 33 15.03 -1.19 -46.41
N ARG A 34 13.84 -0.74 -45.96
CA ARG A 34 12.55 -0.97 -46.64
C ARG A 34 12.47 -0.35 -48.04
N PRO A 35 12.90 0.91 -48.28
CA PRO A 35 12.87 1.50 -49.63
C PRO A 35 13.74 0.75 -50.64
N HIS A 36 14.78 0.07 -50.17
CA HIS A 36 15.70 -0.68 -51.02
C HIS A 36 15.26 -2.14 -51.23
N HIS A 37 14.16 -2.58 -50.61
CA HIS A 37 13.65 -3.95 -50.69
C HIS A 37 14.71 -5.01 -50.36
N VAL A 38 15.52 -4.77 -49.32
CA VAL A 38 16.55 -5.70 -48.83
C VAL A 38 16.13 -6.26 -47.48
N SER A 39 16.17 -7.58 -47.32
CA SER A 39 15.92 -8.22 -46.03
C SER A 39 17.09 -8.00 -45.07
N SER A 40 16.82 -7.98 -43.77
CA SER A 40 17.86 -7.85 -42.74
C SER A 40 18.93 -8.93 -42.85
N THR A 41 18.54 -10.17 -43.14
CA THR A 41 19.47 -11.31 -43.31
C THR A 41 20.43 -11.10 -44.47
N LYS A 42 19.93 -10.63 -45.63
CA LYS A 42 20.78 -10.36 -46.81
C LYS A 42 21.73 -9.20 -46.56
N PHE A 43 21.23 -8.14 -45.90
CA PHE A 43 22.06 -7.00 -45.53
C PHE A 43 23.16 -7.40 -44.54
N LYS A 44 22.83 -8.21 -43.51
CA LYS A 44 23.81 -8.71 -42.55
C LYS A 44 24.91 -9.54 -43.22
N ALA A 45 24.53 -10.51 -44.05
CA ALA A 45 25.48 -11.32 -44.79
C ALA A 45 26.40 -10.49 -45.70
N TYR A 46 25.88 -9.40 -46.29
CA TYR A 46 26.70 -8.48 -47.07
C TYR A 46 27.69 -7.69 -46.21
N CYS A 47 27.27 -7.18 -45.05
CA CYS A 47 28.15 -6.49 -44.11
C CYS A 47 29.24 -7.42 -43.54
N ASP A 48 28.90 -8.69 -43.27
CA ASP A 48 29.87 -9.68 -42.79
C ASP A 48 30.95 -9.96 -43.85
N ALA A 49 30.60 -9.94 -45.13
CA ALA A 49 31.53 -10.10 -46.25
C ALA A 49 32.31 -8.81 -46.62
N HIS A 50 31.81 -7.62 -46.25
CA HIS A 50 32.38 -6.32 -46.62
C HIS A 50 32.57 -5.43 -45.37
N PRO A 51 33.65 -5.65 -44.59
CA PRO A 51 33.84 -4.99 -43.30
C PRO A 51 34.03 -3.47 -43.42
N THR A 52 34.62 -2.97 -44.50
CA THR A 52 34.79 -1.52 -44.76
C THR A 52 33.44 -0.82 -44.96
N TYR A 53 32.54 -1.44 -45.72
CA TYR A 53 31.17 -0.96 -45.90
C TYR A 53 30.38 -1.02 -44.58
N ALA A 54 30.53 -2.10 -43.82
CA ALA A 54 29.88 -2.26 -42.52
C ALA A 54 30.31 -1.18 -41.52
N ALA A 55 31.61 -0.87 -41.46
CA ALA A 55 32.18 0.16 -40.59
C ALA A 55 31.55 1.54 -40.84
N GLU A 56 31.20 1.85 -42.09
CA GLU A 56 30.55 3.12 -42.44
C GLU A 56 29.03 3.09 -42.22
N VAL A 57 28.36 2.03 -42.64
CA VAL A 57 26.88 1.99 -42.67
C VAL A 57 26.26 1.74 -41.30
N ILE A 58 26.86 0.89 -40.46
CA ILE A 58 26.31 0.56 -39.14
C ILE A 58 26.11 1.81 -38.27
N PRO A 59 27.10 2.71 -38.10
CA PRO A 59 26.90 3.93 -37.32
C PRO A 59 25.85 4.86 -37.94
N LEU A 60 25.79 4.98 -39.27
CA LEU A 60 24.77 5.77 -39.96
C LEU A 60 23.36 5.23 -39.70
N LEU A 61 23.16 3.91 -39.77
CA LEU A 61 21.88 3.28 -39.45
C LEU A 61 21.46 3.51 -38.00
N ALA A 62 22.41 3.42 -37.06
CA ALA A 62 22.15 3.70 -35.65
C ALA A 62 21.76 5.17 -35.42
N ALA A 63 22.49 6.11 -36.03
CA ALA A 63 22.20 7.54 -35.98
C ALA A 63 20.84 7.87 -36.61
N ASN A 64 20.55 7.34 -37.80
CA ASN A 64 19.30 7.57 -38.50
C ASN A 64 18.11 6.93 -37.77
N ARG A 65 18.30 5.76 -37.15
CA ARG A 65 17.29 5.16 -36.28
C ARG A 65 17.01 6.06 -35.08
N LYS A 66 18.03 6.57 -34.39
CA LYS A 66 17.88 7.50 -33.27
C LYS A 66 17.15 8.79 -33.70
N ALA A 67 17.51 9.35 -34.85
CA ALA A 67 16.86 10.53 -35.42
C ALA A 67 15.40 10.25 -35.86
N ALA A 68 15.11 9.06 -36.39
CA ALA A 68 13.75 8.65 -36.74
C ALA A 68 12.90 8.39 -35.49
N ASP A 69 13.47 7.79 -34.45
CA ASP A 69 12.81 7.56 -33.16
C ASP A 69 12.44 8.88 -32.48
N LYS A 70 13.30 9.91 -32.56
CA LYS A 70 12.96 11.28 -32.13
C LYS A 70 11.77 11.89 -32.90
N ARG A 71 11.62 11.56 -34.19
CA ARG A 71 10.52 12.04 -35.03
C ARG A 71 9.23 11.24 -34.83
N LYS A 72 9.30 10.00 -34.33
CA LYS A 72 8.11 9.23 -34.00
C LYS A 72 7.32 10.01 -32.95
N GLY A 73 6.01 10.11 -33.15
CA GLY A 73 5.14 10.85 -32.24
C GLY A 73 4.97 12.33 -32.58
N ALA A 74 5.90 13.02 -33.24
CA ALA A 74 5.79 14.44 -33.60
C ALA A 74 4.48 14.76 -34.34
N GLY A 75 4.21 14.01 -35.43
CA GLY A 75 2.95 14.15 -36.17
C GLY A 75 1.69 13.69 -35.42
N ARG A 76 1.79 13.15 -34.20
CA ARG A 76 0.65 12.88 -33.30
C ARG A 76 0.58 13.89 -32.15
N SER A 77 1.71 14.41 -31.67
CA SER A 77 1.80 15.46 -30.63
C SER A 77 1.49 16.84 -31.18
N GLU A 78 1.69 17.07 -32.48
CA GLU A 78 1.36 18.34 -33.15
C GLU A 78 -0.08 18.40 -33.63
N ARG A 79 -0.82 17.27 -33.64
CA ARG A 79 -2.23 17.27 -34.07
C ARG A 79 -3.07 18.14 -33.15
N GLN A 80 -3.70 19.17 -33.69
CA GLN A 80 -4.62 19.99 -32.91
C GLN A 80 -6.02 19.36 -32.83
N THR A 81 -6.34 18.43 -33.74
CA THR A 81 -7.65 17.77 -33.82
C THR A 81 -7.54 16.25 -33.82
N CYS A 82 -8.57 15.61 -33.29
CA CYS A 82 -8.71 14.17 -33.33
C CYS A 82 -9.18 13.68 -34.71
N LYS A 83 -9.23 12.36 -34.93
CA LYS A 83 -9.72 11.77 -36.20
C LYS A 83 -11.17 12.16 -36.57
N ARG A 84 -11.95 12.66 -35.61
CA ARG A 84 -13.35 13.11 -35.80
C ARG A 84 -13.48 14.64 -35.82
N GLY A 85 -12.37 15.38 -35.90
CA GLY A 85 -12.37 16.85 -35.97
C GLY A 85 -12.44 17.58 -34.62
N HIS A 86 -12.73 16.90 -33.49
CA HIS A 86 -12.73 17.56 -32.18
C HIS A 86 -11.34 18.06 -31.76
N SER A 87 -11.31 19.20 -31.07
CA SER A 87 -10.09 19.76 -30.48
C SER A 87 -9.38 18.79 -29.51
N LEU A 88 -8.05 18.79 -29.56
CA LEU A 88 -7.15 18.07 -28.66
C LEU A 88 -6.44 19.00 -27.66
N VAL A 89 -6.85 20.27 -27.57
CA VAL A 89 -6.32 21.22 -26.58
C VAL A 89 -6.56 20.69 -25.16
N ASP A 90 -7.77 20.20 -24.89
CA ASP A 90 -8.16 19.63 -23.58
C ASP A 90 -8.15 18.10 -23.58
N ALA A 91 -7.27 17.48 -24.36
CA ALA A 91 -7.19 16.02 -24.43
C ALA A 91 -6.64 15.40 -23.13
N TYR A 92 -7.10 14.20 -22.80
CA TYR A 92 -6.44 13.40 -21.77
C TYR A 92 -5.06 12.98 -22.25
N ILE A 93 -4.03 13.32 -21.49
CA ILE A 93 -2.64 12.99 -21.79
C ILE A 93 -2.26 11.71 -21.03
N HIS A 94 -1.81 10.70 -21.76
CA HIS A 94 -1.23 9.48 -21.20
C HIS A 94 0.21 9.37 -21.64
N VAL A 95 1.13 9.28 -20.70
CA VAL A 95 2.53 8.98 -20.97
C VAL A 95 2.75 7.49 -20.78
N SER A 96 3.20 6.80 -21.81
CA SER A 96 3.51 5.38 -21.73
C SER A 96 4.80 5.15 -20.92
N PRO A 97 5.05 3.95 -20.38
CA PRO A 97 6.31 3.62 -19.69
C PRO A 97 7.55 3.85 -20.58
N GLU A 98 7.40 3.73 -21.90
CA GLU A 98 8.47 3.99 -22.87
C GLU A 98 8.60 5.49 -23.24
N GLY A 99 7.87 6.38 -22.57
CA GLY A 99 7.94 7.83 -22.74
C GLY A 99 7.05 8.40 -23.85
N TRP A 100 6.21 7.59 -24.51
CA TRP A 100 5.33 8.09 -25.58
C TRP A 100 4.15 8.85 -25.01
N VAL A 101 3.93 10.07 -25.49
CA VAL A 101 2.77 10.87 -25.12
C VAL A 101 1.60 10.58 -26.07
N MET A 102 0.50 10.06 -25.52
CA MET A 102 -0.76 9.82 -26.23
C MET A 102 -1.82 10.82 -25.76
N ARG A 103 -2.49 11.47 -26.71
CA ARG A 103 -3.63 12.36 -26.43
C ARG A 103 -4.94 11.70 -26.83
N ASN A 104 -5.83 11.52 -25.86
CA ASN A 104 -7.17 10.99 -26.06
C ASN A 104 -8.17 12.15 -26.06
N CYS A 105 -8.88 12.32 -27.17
CA CYS A 105 -9.92 13.34 -27.28
C CYS A 105 -10.99 13.15 -26.21
N ARG A 106 -11.19 14.19 -25.38
CA ARG A 106 -12.16 14.21 -24.28
C ARG A 106 -13.58 14.05 -24.77
N THR A 107 -13.97 14.73 -25.84
CA THR A 107 -15.30 14.58 -26.46
C THR A 107 -15.55 13.16 -26.96
N CYS A 108 -14.59 12.58 -27.69
CA CYS A 108 -14.70 11.18 -28.14
C CYS A 108 -14.78 10.20 -26.98
N HIS A 109 -14.06 10.48 -25.89
CA HIS A 109 -14.12 9.68 -24.67
C HIS A 109 -15.51 9.79 -24.01
N GLN A 110 -16.04 11.00 -23.86
CA GLN A 110 -17.36 11.24 -23.30
C GLN A 110 -18.47 10.61 -24.14
N LEU A 111 -18.42 10.78 -25.47
CA LEU A 111 -19.33 10.10 -26.39
C LEU A 111 -19.24 8.57 -26.26
N ARG A 112 -18.04 8.03 -26.04
CA ARG A 112 -17.88 6.59 -25.80
C ARG A 112 -18.50 6.18 -24.46
N ILE A 113 -18.40 6.99 -23.42
CA ILE A 113 -19.04 6.74 -22.11
C ILE A 113 -20.57 6.83 -22.22
N ASN A 114 -21.08 7.80 -22.98
CA ASN A 114 -22.50 8.03 -23.10
C ASN A 114 -23.16 7.00 -24.04
N ASN A 115 -22.47 6.58 -25.11
CA ASN A 115 -22.99 5.63 -26.10
C ASN A 115 -22.77 4.17 -25.70
N ILE A 116 -22.72 3.88 -24.40
CA ILE A 116 -22.53 2.51 -23.93
C ILE A 116 -23.83 1.76 -24.11
N LYS A 117 -23.77 0.72 -24.95
CA LYS A 117 -24.92 -0.13 -25.21
C LYS A 117 -25.37 -0.81 -23.92
N PRO A 118 -26.69 -0.98 -23.72
CA PRO A 118 -27.20 -1.76 -22.61
C PRO A 118 -26.63 -3.18 -22.67
N LEU A 119 -26.46 -3.79 -21.49
CA LEU A 119 -25.99 -5.16 -21.42
C LEU A 119 -27.07 -6.09 -22.00
N ASP A 120 -26.64 -6.99 -22.89
CA ASP A 120 -27.49 -8.03 -23.45
C ASP A 120 -28.22 -8.82 -22.33
N PRO A 121 -29.56 -8.98 -22.37
CA PRO A 121 -30.32 -9.68 -21.34
C PRO A 121 -29.78 -11.08 -21.01
N ALA A 122 -29.29 -11.82 -22.01
CA ALA A 122 -28.70 -13.14 -21.81
C ALA A 122 -27.45 -13.09 -20.92
N LYS A 123 -26.58 -12.08 -21.14
CA LYS A 123 -25.40 -11.85 -20.31
C LYS A 123 -25.77 -11.36 -18.91
N LEU A 124 -26.81 -10.55 -18.79
CA LEU A 124 -27.29 -10.07 -17.50
C LEU A 124 -27.79 -11.24 -16.63
N LEU A 125 -28.51 -12.20 -17.22
CA LEU A 125 -28.91 -13.44 -16.55
C LEU A 125 -27.69 -14.26 -16.12
N GLN A 126 -26.72 -14.46 -17.01
CA GLN A 126 -25.49 -15.17 -16.69
C GLN A 126 -24.72 -14.53 -15.53
N VAL A 127 -24.65 -13.20 -15.48
CA VAL A 127 -24.04 -12.45 -14.36
C VAL A 127 -24.80 -12.69 -13.06
N LYS A 128 -26.14 -12.65 -13.09
CA LYS A 128 -26.97 -12.94 -11.92
C LYS A 128 -26.72 -14.37 -11.41
N THR A 129 -26.70 -15.36 -12.29
CA THR A 129 -26.39 -16.76 -11.93
C THR A 129 -25.01 -16.91 -11.30
N MET A 130 -24.00 -16.22 -11.83
CA MET A 130 -22.64 -16.27 -11.30
C MET A 130 -22.52 -15.60 -9.93
N LEU A 131 -23.26 -14.52 -9.69
CA LEU A 131 -23.33 -13.86 -8.38
C LEU A 131 -24.04 -14.75 -7.34
N LEU A 132 -25.13 -15.43 -7.73
CA LEU A 132 -25.79 -16.42 -6.86
C LEU A 132 -24.87 -17.60 -6.51
N ALA A 133 -24.01 -18.01 -7.45
CA ALA A 133 -22.95 -19.00 -7.22
C ALA A 133 -21.78 -18.47 -6.37
N LYS A 134 -21.92 -17.29 -5.73
CA LYS A 134 -20.92 -16.62 -4.89
C LYS A 134 -19.58 -16.35 -5.59
N LYS A 135 -19.56 -16.25 -6.93
CA LYS A 135 -18.36 -15.87 -7.65
C LYS A 135 -18.09 -14.38 -7.51
N SER A 136 -16.82 -14.02 -7.43
CA SER A 136 -16.43 -12.62 -7.20
C SER A 136 -16.72 -11.76 -8.43
N VAL A 137 -16.99 -10.47 -8.22
CA VAL A 137 -17.15 -9.52 -9.34
C VAL A 137 -15.90 -9.50 -10.23
N ALA A 138 -14.71 -9.63 -9.63
CA ALA A 138 -13.43 -9.74 -10.36
C ALA A 138 -13.38 -10.93 -11.33
N GLU A 139 -14.02 -12.06 -10.99
CA GLU A 139 -14.15 -13.22 -11.89
C GLU A 139 -15.08 -12.97 -13.04
N ILE A 140 -16.22 -12.35 -12.75
CA ILE A 140 -17.25 -12.05 -13.75
C ILE A 140 -16.71 -11.06 -14.79
N ILE A 141 -15.99 -10.04 -14.33
CA ILE A 141 -15.40 -9.02 -15.21
C ILE A 141 -14.06 -9.41 -15.82
N GLY A 142 -13.50 -10.56 -15.42
CA GLY A 142 -12.22 -11.09 -15.88
C GLY A 142 -11.01 -10.22 -15.49
N GLN A 143 -11.03 -9.60 -14.31
CA GLN A 143 -9.88 -8.87 -13.79
C GLN A 143 -8.71 -9.81 -13.56
N HIS A 144 -7.51 -9.42 -13.99
CA HIS A 144 -6.29 -10.21 -13.83
C HIS A 144 -5.91 -10.35 -12.35
N LEU A 145 -6.23 -11.49 -11.76
CA LEU A 145 -5.65 -11.91 -10.50
C LEU A 145 -4.32 -12.61 -10.79
N ARG A 146 -3.21 -11.97 -10.39
CA ARG A 146 -1.85 -12.52 -10.47
C ARG A 146 -1.39 -12.87 -11.89
N GLY A 147 -1.68 -12.00 -12.86
CA GLY A 147 -1.21 -12.13 -14.24
C GLY A 147 -1.88 -13.24 -15.08
N LYS A 148 -2.76 -14.06 -14.51
CA LYS A 148 -3.52 -15.07 -15.27
C LYS A 148 -4.72 -14.41 -15.95
N LYS A 149 -4.91 -14.70 -17.26
CA LYS A 149 -6.13 -14.30 -17.99
C LYS A 149 -7.29 -15.18 -17.53
N ARG A 150 -8.37 -14.56 -17.06
CA ARG A 150 -9.63 -15.26 -16.73
C ARG A 150 -10.61 -15.09 -17.89
N PRO A 151 -11.53 -16.04 -18.11
CA PRO A 151 -12.60 -15.85 -19.09
C PRO A 151 -13.44 -14.64 -18.68
N VAL A 152 -13.51 -13.64 -19.57
CA VAL A 152 -14.30 -12.42 -19.35
C VAL A 152 -15.73 -12.70 -19.78
N ILE A 153 -16.67 -12.71 -18.83
CA ILE A 153 -18.09 -12.89 -19.14
C ILE A 153 -18.66 -11.56 -19.63
N VAL A 154 -18.39 -10.50 -18.87
CA VAL A 154 -18.82 -9.13 -19.18
C VAL A 154 -17.65 -8.18 -18.97
N ASN A 155 -17.45 -7.23 -19.89
CA ASN A 155 -16.45 -6.19 -19.71
C ASN A 155 -16.78 -5.34 -18.46
N SER A 156 -15.78 -4.98 -17.65
CA SER A 156 -15.98 -4.17 -16.43
C SER A 156 -16.80 -2.90 -16.68
N THR A 157 -16.52 -2.21 -17.78
CA THR A 157 -17.22 -0.99 -18.19
C THR A 157 -18.71 -1.27 -18.42
N LEU A 158 -19.05 -2.35 -19.14
CA LEU A 158 -20.44 -2.73 -19.37
C LEU A 158 -21.15 -3.13 -18.07
N PHE A 159 -20.46 -3.85 -17.19
CA PHE A 159 -21.02 -4.27 -15.90
C PHE A 159 -21.40 -3.07 -15.02
N TYR A 160 -20.51 -2.10 -14.84
CA TYR A 160 -20.79 -0.92 -14.01
C TYR A 160 -21.84 0.00 -14.63
N ASN A 161 -21.91 0.09 -15.96
CA ASN A 161 -22.97 0.87 -16.59
C ASN A 161 -24.32 0.17 -16.52
N ALA A 162 -24.38 -1.16 -16.62
CA ALA A 162 -25.60 -1.91 -16.36
C ALA A 162 -26.14 -1.65 -14.94
N ARG A 163 -25.26 -1.58 -13.94
CA ARG A 163 -25.63 -1.18 -12.56
C ARG A 163 -26.17 0.25 -12.48
N LYS A 164 -25.60 1.20 -13.23
CA LYS A 164 -26.11 2.58 -13.27
C LYS A 164 -27.47 2.68 -13.96
N ALA A 165 -27.67 1.90 -15.02
CA ALA A 165 -28.88 1.93 -15.83
C ALA A 165 -30.07 1.23 -15.15
N ASP A 166 -29.84 0.14 -14.42
CA ASP A 166 -30.87 -0.62 -13.72
C ASP A 166 -30.62 -0.63 -12.20
N PRO A 167 -31.34 0.22 -11.43
CA PRO A 167 -31.22 0.27 -9.97
C PRO A 167 -31.57 -1.06 -9.28
N SER A 168 -32.44 -1.88 -9.87
CA SER A 168 -32.80 -3.18 -9.31
C SER A 168 -31.63 -4.15 -9.38
N PHE A 169 -30.91 -4.15 -10.51
CA PHE A 169 -29.69 -4.92 -10.69
C PHE A 169 -28.58 -4.43 -9.76
N ASP A 170 -28.41 -3.12 -9.56
CA ASP A 170 -27.43 -2.60 -8.59
C ASP A 170 -27.73 -3.05 -7.15
N ARG A 171 -29.00 -2.99 -6.74
CA ARG A 171 -29.42 -3.48 -5.41
C ARG A 171 -29.12 -4.96 -5.24
N PHE A 172 -29.43 -5.77 -6.25
CA PHE A 172 -29.12 -7.20 -6.27
C PHE A 172 -27.60 -7.43 -6.14
N VAL A 173 -26.77 -6.75 -6.93
CA VAL A 173 -25.31 -6.87 -6.86
C VAL A 173 -24.81 -6.50 -5.47
N LYS A 174 -25.26 -5.37 -4.91
CA LYS A 174 -24.88 -4.91 -3.56
C LYS A 174 -25.21 -5.95 -2.49
N GLN A 175 -26.40 -6.55 -2.55
CA GLN A 175 -26.81 -7.59 -1.61
C GLN A 175 -25.89 -8.82 -1.70
N GLN A 176 -25.56 -9.28 -2.92
CA GLN A 176 -24.71 -10.45 -3.12
C GLN A 176 -23.24 -10.23 -2.72
N ILE A 177 -22.75 -8.98 -2.72
CA ILE A 177 -21.36 -8.66 -2.37
C ILE A 177 -21.17 -8.10 -0.96
N ALA A 178 -22.25 -7.88 -0.19
CA ALA A 178 -22.18 -7.23 1.12
C ALA A 178 -21.19 -7.90 2.09
N GLU A 179 -21.12 -9.22 2.06
CA GLU A 179 -20.21 -10.01 2.89
C GLU A 179 -18.88 -10.37 2.18
N SER A 180 -18.76 -10.04 0.90
CA SER A 180 -17.62 -10.35 0.06
C SER A 180 -16.47 -9.38 0.31
N ASN A 181 -15.86 -9.50 1.49
CA ASN A 181 -14.70 -8.70 1.85
C ASN A 181 -13.44 -9.23 1.15
N SER A 182 -12.74 -8.35 0.43
CA SER A 182 -11.49 -8.74 -0.24
C SER A 182 -10.44 -9.17 0.79
N ARG A 183 -9.53 -10.08 0.41
CA ARG A 183 -8.42 -10.51 1.29
C ARG A 183 -7.58 -9.32 1.78
N ALA A 184 -7.35 -8.33 0.91
CA ALA A 184 -6.61 -7.12 1.25
C ALA A 184 -7.35 -6.25 2.29
N GLN A 185 -8.67 -6.14 2.18
CA GLN A 185 -9.49 -5.42 3.15
C GLN A 185 -9.50 -6.12 4.51
N LYS A 186 -9.66 -7.45 4.53
CA LYS A 186 -9.56 -8.25 5.76
C LYS A 186 -8.19 -8.07 6.45
N LEU A 187 -7.10 -8.08 5.66
CA LEU A 187 -5.76 -7.83 6.16
C LEU A 187 -5.60 -6.41 6.72
N ARG A 188 -6.14 -5.40 6.02
CA ARG A 188 -6.10 -4.01 6.52
C ARG A 188 -6.82 -3.88 7.86
N TRP A 189 -7.98 -4.50 8.02
CA TRP A 189 -8.72 -4.50 9.28
C TRP A 189 -8.02 -5.28 10.39
N SER A 190 -7.34 -6.38 10.09
CA SER A 190 -6.55 -7.10 11.10
C SER A 190 -5.37 -6.26 11.57
N ILE A 191 -4.68 -5.57 10.66
CA ILE A 191 -3.57 -4.66 11.00
C ILE A 191 -4.05 -3.50 11.87
N LEU A 192 -5.19 -2.88 11.54
CA LEU A 192 -5.75 -1.78 12.34
C LEU A 192 -6.10 -2.24 13.76
N ARG A 193 -6.80 -3.36 13.90
CA ARG A 193 -7.11 -3.93 15.23
C ARG A 193 -5.86 -4.28 16.04
N ALA A 194 -4.85 -4.87 15.39
CA ALA A 194 -3.58 -5.16 16.06
C ALA A 194 -2.87 -3.88 16.53
N ARG A 195 -2.91 -2.80 15.74
CA ARG A 195 -2.35 -1.50 16.13
C ARG A 195 -3.09 -0.89 17.31
N GLU A 196 -4.42 -0.91 17.29
CA GLU A 196 -5.25 -0.42 18.39
C GLU A 196 -4.96 -1.19 19.67
N ALA A 197 -4.92 -2.52 19.62
CA ALA A 197 -4.57 -3.36 20.77
C ALA A 197 -3.15 -3.07 21.28
N THR A 198 -2.17 -2.90 20.37
CA THR A 198 -0.79 -2.55 20.75
C THR A 198 -0.72 -1.16 21.40
N GLN A 199 -1.50 -0.20 20.90
CA GLN A 199 -1.55 1.15 21.45
C GLN A 199 -2.17 1.13 22.84
N GLN A 200 -3.28 0.41 23.04
CA GLN A 200 -3.89 0.22 24.36
C GLN A 200 -2.90 -0.38 25.36
N GLN A 201 -2.16 -1.43 24.98
CA GLN A 201 -1.14 -2.02 25.85
C GLN A 201 -0.01 -1.04 26.20
N ARG A 202 0.40 -0.18 25.26
CA ARG A 202 1.41 0.86 25.53
C ARG A 202 0.88 1.94 26.46
N ASP A 203 -0.37 2.35 26.25
CA ASP A 203 -1.03 3.34 27.09
C ASP A 203 -1.20 2.79 28.52
N GLU A 204 -1.60 1.53 28.68
CA GLU A 204 -1.67 0.84 29.97
C GLU A 204 -0.30 0.71 30.66
N ALA A 205 0.74 0.34 29.92
CA ALA A 205 2.10 0.26 30.45
C ALA A 205 2.64 1.64 30.87
N ASN A 206 2.32 2.69 30.11
CA ASN A 206 2.65 4.06 30.47
C ASN A 206 1.87 4.52 31.70
N ASP A 207 0.58 4.17 31.81
CA ASP A 207 -0.27 4.50 32.96
C ASP A 207 0.33 3.93 34.25
N TYR A 208 0.89 2.72 34.22
CA TYR A 208 1.54 2.11 35.39
C TYR A 208 2.73 2.94 35.88
N HIS A 209 3.62 3.31 34.97
CA HIS A 209 4.78 4.13 35.31
C HIS A 209 4.38 5.55 35.72
N ALA A 210 3.35 6.13 35.10
CA ALA A 210 2.83 7.45 35.42
C ALA A 210 2.22 7.46 36.84
N ILE A 211 1.38 6.48 37.19
CA ILE A 211 0.77 6.34 38.52
C ILE A 211 1.87 6.12 39.56
N ARG A 212 2.82 5.20 39.30
CA ARG A 212 3.93 4.92 40.21
C ARG A 212 4.79 6.16 40.49
N ALA A 213 4.99 7.02 39.49
CA ALA A 213 5.75 8.26 39.66
C ALA A 213 5.02 9.32 40.51
N MET A 214 3.68 9.25 40.63
CA MET A 214 2.90 10.14 41.50
C MET A 214 2.97 9.74 42.98
N ILE A 215 3.35 8.51 43.28
CA ILE A 215 3.43 7.98 44.65
C ILE A 215 4.78 8.39 45.27
N PRO A 216 4.81 8.97 46.49
CA PRO A 216 6.05 9.32 47.17
C PRO A 216 7.00 8.12 47.33
N ARG A 217 8.28 8.29 47.00
CA ARG A 217 9.31 7.23 47.08
C ARG A 217 9.57 6.70 48.49
N ALA A 218 9.16 7.44 49.52
CA ALA A 218 9.33 7.04 50.93
C ALA A 218 8.37 5.92 51.35
N ILE A 219 7.34 5.63 50.54
CA ILE A 219 6.33 4.62 50.83
C ILE A 219 6.90 3.23 50.50
N PRO A 220 6.88 2.27 51.46
CA PRO A 220 7.28 0.89 51.19
C PRO A 220 6.30 0.27 50.18
N ASP A 221 6.71 -0.58 49.25
CA ASP A 221 5.80 -1.29 48.31
C ASP A 221 4.73 -0.40 47.63
N PRO A 222 5.12 0.57 46.80
CA PRO A 222 4.18 1.42 46.06
C PRO A 222 3.28 0.63 45.11
N ASP A 223 3.66 -0.60 44.74
CA ASP A 223 2.97 -1.44 43.77
C ASP A 223 1.58 -1.91 44.24
N GLU A 224 1.33 -2.00 45.55
CA GLU A 224 -0.02 -2.27 46.10
C GLU A 224 -0.99 -1.12 45.82
N ILE A 225 -0.52 0.12 46.00
CA ILE A 225 -1.31 1.32 45.72
C ILE A 225 -1.59 1.41 44.23
N VAL A 226 -0.58 1.15 43.39
CA VAL A 226 -0.75 1.13 41.93
C VAL A 226 -1.79 0.08 41.53
N SER A 227 -1.69 -1.15 42.03
CA SER A 227 -2.62 -2.24 41.75
C SER A 227 -4.07 -1.85 42.11
N ARG A 228 -4.27 -1.25 43.28
CA ARG A 228 -5.60 -0.81 43.73
C ARG A 228 -6.19 0.32 42.89
N ILE A 229 -5.35 1.26 42.44
CA ILE A 229 -5.77 2.32 41.51
C ILE A 229 -6.19 1.72 40.16
N PHE A 230 -5.46 0.72 39.65
CA PHE A 230 -5.84 0.02 38.43
C PHE A 230 -7.15 -0.74 38.56
N GLU A 231 -7.40 -1.41 39.69
CA GLU A 231 -8.67 -2.07 39.96
C GLU A 231 -9.84 -1.08 39.90
N GLU A 232 -9.70 0.13 40.46
CA GLU A 232 -10.74 1.16 40.38
C GLU A 232 -10.91 1.77 38.98
N ILE A 233 -9.84 1.89 38.21
CA ILE A 233 -9.92 2.31 36.80
C ILE A 233 -10.63 1.24 35.96
N LEU A 234 -10.29 -0.04 36.16
CA LEU A 234 -10.86 -1.16 35.40
C LEU A 234 -12.33 -1.43 35.77
N SER A 235 -12.71 -1.21 37.02
CA SER A 235 -14.10 -1.28 37.48
C SER A 235 -14.94 -0.06 37.10
N GLY A 236 -14.33 1.00 36.58
CA GLY A 236 -15.00 2.23 36.16
C GLY A 236 -15.34 3.21 37.28
N ASN A 237 -14.88 2.95 38.52
CA ASN A 237 -15.08 3.82 39.67
C ASN A 237 -14.14 5.05 39.65
N LEU A 238 -13.02 4.95 38.94
CA LEU A 238 -12.03 6.02 38.80
C LEU A 238 -11.72 6.32 37.32
N ALA A 239 -11.98 7.56 36.90
CA ALA A 239 -11.51 8.03 35.59
C ALA A 239 -9.99 8.28 35.61
N ARG A 240 -9.29 7.92 34.53
CA ARG A 240 -7.83 8.10 34.39
C ARG A 240 -7.37 9.54 34.64
N ALA A 241 -8.17 10.53 34.23
CA ALA A 241 -7.87 11.95 34.41
C ALA A 241 -7.90 12.41 35.89
N ASP A 242 -8.62 11.69 36.76
CA ASP A 242 -8.77 12.05 38.18
C ASP A 242 -7.81 11.30 39.11
N VAL A 243 -7.00 10.38 38.56
CA VAL A 243 -6.01 9.61 39.31
C VAL A 243 -5.10 10.52 40.13
N ALA A 244 -4.52 11.56 39.50
CA ALA A 244 -3.59 12.48 40.16
C ALA A 244 -4.18 13.16 41.42
N LYS A 245 -5.49 13.43 41.42
CA LYS A 245 -6.18 14.03 42.57
C LYS A 245 -6.44 13.01 43.69
N ARG A 246 -6.62 11.73 43.34
CA ARG A 246 -6.97 10.65 44.28
C ARG A 246 -5.78 9.82 44.77
N VAL A 247 -4.57 9.94 44.20
CA VAL A 247 -3.39 9.21 44.69
C VAL A 247 -3.18 9.39 46.20
N GLN A 248 -3.33 10.62 46.70
CA GLN A 248 -3.18 10.90 48.14
C GLN A 248 -4.22 10.18 49.02
N PHE A 249 -5.42 9.93 48.50
CA PHE A 249 -6.45 9.17 49.22
C PHE A 249 -6.00 7.72 49.42
N TYR A 250 -5.52 7.05 48.37
CA TYR A 250 -5.05 5.66 48.48
C TYR A 250 -3.80 5.52 49.34
N VAL A 251 -2.89 6.51 49.30
CA VAL A 251 -1.74 6.57 50.20
C VAL A 251 -2.20 6.60 51.67
N LYS A 252 -3.11 7.52 52.02
CA LYS A 252 -3.66 7.63 53.38
C LYS A 252 -4.43 6.39 53.79
N GLU A 253 -5.20 5.82 52.88
CA GLU A 253 -5.97 4.60 53.12
C GLU A 253 -5.04 3.43 53.44
N ARG A 254 -3.94 3.29 52.69
CA ARG A 254 -2.94 2.27 52.97
C ARG A 254 -2.22 2.51 54.29
N GLU A 255 -1.81 3.73 54.59
CA GLU A 255 -1.21 4.08 55.89
C GLU A 255 -2.18 3.83 57.06
N ARG A 256 -3.49 3.95 56.85
CA ARG A 256 -4.50 3.59 57.85
C ARG A 256 -4.57 2.08 58.10
N LEU A 257 -4.49 1.28 57.03
CA LEU A 257 -4.51 -0.19 57.10
C LEU A 257 -3.18 -0.75 57.62
N PHE A 258 -2.07 -0.09 57.30
CA PHE A 258 -0.73 -0.44 57.70
C PHE A 258 -0.04 0.78 58.34
N PRO A 259 -0.39 1.13 59.60
CA PRO A 259 0.23 2.24 60.30
C PRO A 259 1.75 2.08 60.29
N THR A 260 2.47 3.08 59.81
CA THR A 260 3.95 3.10 59.71
C THR A 260 4.67 3.04 61.07
N LYS A 261 3.95 2.77 62.17
CA LYS A 261 4.45 2.43 63.50
C LYS A 261 5.34 1.17 63.55
N TYR A 262 5.65 0.51 62.43
CA TYR A 262 6.44 -0.73 62.39
C TYR A 262 7.83 -0.59 61.80
N ARG A 263 8.40 0.62 61.62
CA ARG A 263 9.77 0.68 61.12
C ARG A 263 10.62 1.80 61.69
N LYS A 264 11.25 1.52 62.84
CA LYS A 264 12.63 1.96 63.09
C LYS A 264 13.58 0.92 63.72
N PHE A 265 13.13 -0.20 64.32
CA PHE A 265 14.04 -1.28 64.77
C PHE A 265 13.35 -2.67 64.78
N GLY A 266 13.61 -3.51 63.77
CA GLY A 266 13.20 -4.92 63.75
C GLY A 266 11.69 -5.22 63.62
N ASP A 267 11.35 -6.48 63.33
CA ASP A 267 9.99 -7.01 63.13
C ASP A 267 9.10 -7.01 64.40
N SER A 268 9.38 -6.15 65.38
CA SER A 268 8.62 -6.04 66.62
C SER A 268 7.79 -4.76 66.67
N LEU A 269 6.57 -4.87 67.20
CA LEU A 269 5.70 -3.75 67.57
C LEU A 269 6.50 -2.65 68.31
N LEU A 270 6.31 -1.38 67.93
CA LEU A 270 6.75 -0.24 68.74
C LEU A 270 5.92 -0.21 70.02
N LEU A 271 6.42 -0.93 71.02
CA LEU A 271 5.87 -1.00 72.38
C LEU A 271 6.36 0.22 73.17
N SER A 272 5.51 0.73 74.06
CA SER A 272 5.86 1.93 74.85
C SER A 272 7.05 1.62 75.77
N LEU A 273 7.91 2.60 76.04
CA LEU A 273 8.98 2.42 77.02
C LEU A 273 8.44 2.26 78.45
N ASP A 274 7.24 2.79 78.69
CA ASP A 274 6.51 2.67 79.96
C ASP A 274 5.71 1.35 80.06
N GLU A 275 5.73 0.53 79.01
CA GLU A 275 5.07 -0.77 79.01
C GLU A 275 5.88 -1.78 79.83
N GLN A 276 5.18 -2.58 80.64
CA GLN A 276 5.79 -3.62 81.46
C GLN A 276 6.49 -4.65 80.57
N LEU A 277 7.70 -5.04 80.96
CA LEU A 277 8.53 -5.98 80.20
C LEU A 277 7.96 -7.41 80.24
N PHE A 278 7.27 -7.74 81.33
CA PHE A 278 6.60 -9.01 81.58
C PHE A 278 5.25 -8.75 82.27
N ASP A 279 4.22 -9.54 81.96
CA ASP A 279 2.85 -9.35 82.47
C ASP A 279 2.76 -9.42 84.01
N ASP A 280 3.71 -10.10 84.66
CA ASP A 280 3.76 -10.27 86.12
C ASP A 280 4.82 -9.39 86.82
N GLY A 281 5.43 -8.44 86.08
CA GLY A 281 6.57 -7.65 86.55
C GLY A 281 6.33 -6.15 86.57
N ALA A 282 6.86 -5.46 87.59
CA ALA A 282 6.84 -4.00 87.67
C ALA A 282 7.94 -3.31 86.82
N ALA A 283 8.86 -4.10 86.24
CA ALA A 283 9.96 -3.58 85.42
C ALA A 283 9.44 -3.07 84.08
N THR A 284 9.71 -1.80 83.79
CA THR A 284 9.36 -1.18 82.52
C THR A 284 10.47 -1.39 81.50
N ARG A 285 10.17 -1.31 80.21
CA ARG A 285 11.21 -1.40 79.17
C ARG A 285 12.27 -0.30 79.31
N LEU A 286 11.91 0.85 79.87
CA LEU A 286 12.84 1.94 80.17
C LEU A 286 13.98 1.51 81.11
N ASP A 287 13.69 0.60 82.06
CA ASP A 287 14.67 0.11 83.05
C ASP A 287 15.79 -0.74 82.41
N THR A 288 15.55 -1.26 81.20
CA THR A 288 16.54 -2.04 80.44
C THR A 288 17.39 -1.20 79.48
N VAL A 289 17.10 0.11 79.36
CA VAL A 289 17.88 1.02 78.51
C VAL A 289 19.16 1.40 79.26
N SER A 290 20.21 0.61 79.05
CA SER A 290 21.56 0.98 79.51
C SER A 290 21.99 2.26 78.81
N ARG A 291 22.19 3.34 79.58
CA ARG A 291 22.90 4.52 79.07
C ARG A 291 24.34 4.10 78.77
N GLY A 292 24.76 4.29 77.53
CA GLY A 292 26.11 3.90 77.09
C GLY A 292 27.19 4.58 77.93
N LEU A 293 28.40 4.03 77.85
CA LEU A 293 29.62 4.32 78.63
C LEU A 293 30.17 5.77 78.55
N TRP A 294 29.34 6.75 78.20
CA TRP A 294 29.72 8.15 77.98
C TRP A 294 28.65 9.15 78.50
N ASP A 295 27.93 8.77 79.56
CA ASP A 295 27.41 9.73 80.56
C ASP A 295 28.43 9.81 81.72
#